data_AF-A0A3C0QRH9-F1
#
_entry.id   AF-A0A3C0QRH9-F1
#
_cell.length_a   1.000
_cell.length_b   1.000
_cell.length_c   1.000
_cell.angle_alpha   90.00
_cell.angle_beta   90.00
_cell.angle_gamma   90.00
#
_symmetry.space_group_name_H-M   'P 1'
#
loop_
_entity.id
_entity.type
_entity.pdbx_description
1 polymer ?
#
loop_
_entity_poly.entity_id
_entity_poly.type
_entity_poly.pdbx_seq_one_letter_code
_entity_poly.pdbx_strand_id
1 'polypeptide(L)'
;MNFPLIEGIPYFIAPEYTARVFDIDCSRNNGLTIYSKHGDDNQRFIITLIEDEYFTITEKRTMKVLDAGNGESGTQIMIRDFTGSPSQLWKLKEAQNGCYEICSKLDENYCMDVANRRDTNSTKIQMHTWTDNPAQRFRFTPYEYTDLKRKYQTIYEKSNHRMRKALTIAGSDSSGGAGIQADLKTMTANGVYGMSAITALTAQNTTGVTSIMEVTPEFLAEQLDSIFTDIFPNAVKIGMVSSSALIETIADRLTEYQAKNIVLDPVMIATSGARLITEDAISALKEKLIPIADIITPNIPEAEELTGMSIQTSSDMEEAGKMIYETFHCAVLLKGGHSLNDANDFLYWENGKEWFEGKHIMNPNTHGTGCTLSSAIASNLAKGFSLPESIERAKRYISGALGAMLDLGKGSGPMNHAFAIENEFTVEKEAD
;
A
#
# COMPACT_ATOMS: atom_id res chain seq x y z
N MET A 1 38.32 4.05 3.59
CA MET A 1 38.42 2.62 3.98
C MET A 1 36.99 2.10 4.06
N ASN A 2 36.63 1.08 3.29
CA ASN A 2 35.23 0.61 3.18
C ASN A 2 34.81 -0.14 4.45
N PHE A 3 34.19 0.55 5.40
CA PHE A 3 33.53 -0.09 6.54
C PHE A 3 32.09 -0.47 6.15
N PRO A 4 31.73 -1.77 6.10
CA PRO A 4 30.46 -2.22 5.53
C PRO A 4 29.28 -2.17 6.53
N LEU A 5 29.29 -1.21 7.45
CA LEU A 5 28.17 -0.97 8.36
C LEU A 5 27.22 0.05 7.72
N ILE A 6 25.93 -0.23 7.82
CA ILE A 6 24.85 0.61 7.36
C ILE A 6 24.47 1.51 8.53
N GLU A 7 24.64 2.81 8.34
CA GLU A 7 24.29 3.81 9.35
C GLU A 7 22.79 3.74 9.69
N GLY A 8 22.47 3.93 10.98
CA GLY A 8 21.09 3.93 11.47
C GLY A 8 20.48 2.55 11.73
N ILE A 9 21.10 1.45 11.29
CA ILE A 9 20.65 0.08 11.60
C ILE A 9 21.25 -0.38 12.94
N PRO A 10 20.48 -0.98 13.86
CA PRO A 10 21.06 -1.58 15.07
C PRO A 10 21.78 -2.89 14.73
N TYR A 11 22.74 -3.30 15.54
CA TYR A 11 23.53 -4.52 15.36
C TYR A 11 23.54 -5.36 16.63
N PHE A 12 23.55 -6.67 16.47
CA PHE A 12 24.11 -7.57 17.47
C PHE A 12 25.63 -7.61 17.30
N ILE A 13 26.36 -7.41 18.39
CA ILE A 13 27.82 -7.49 18.42
C ILE A 13 28.19 -8.74 19.23
N ALA A 14 28.96 -9.66 18.65
CA ALA A 14 29.30 -10.94 19.27
C ALA A 14 30.81 -11.21 19.17
N PRO A 15 31.48 -11.71 20.23
CA PRO A 15 32.86 -12.18 20.14
C PRO A 15 32.98 -13.39 19.19
N GLU A 16 34.12 -13.55 18.52
CA GLU A 16 34.34 -14.54 17.46
C GLU A 16 34.02 -15.99 17.90
N TYR A 17 34.30 -16.31 19.17
CA TYR A 17 34.29 -17.68 19.69
C TYR A 17 33.00 -18.09 20.41
N THR A 18 31.99 -17.23 20.48
CA THR A 18 30.74 -17.51 21.20
C THR A 18 29.49 -17.09 20.42
N ALA A 19 28.36 -17.73 20.72
CA ALA A 19 27.04 -17.33 20.22
C ALA A 19 26.39 -16.22 21.09
N ARG A 20 27.04 -15.83 22.18
CA ARG A 20 26.58 -14.74 23.05
C ARG A 20 26.84 -13.38 22.41
N VAL A 21 25.97 -12.43 22.71
CA VAL A 21 26.02 -11.06 22.18
C VAL A 21 26.25 -10.07 23.31
N PHE A 22 26.67 -8.87 22.94
CA PHE A 22 26.69 -7.72 23.84
C PHE A 22 25.31 -7.51 24.45
N ASP A 23 25.31 -7.24 25.75
CA ASP A 23 24.11 -7.09 26.57
C ASP A 23 24.35 -6.08 27.69
N ILE A 24 23.36 -5.21 27.89
CA ILE A 24 23.32 -4.27 29.01
C ILE A 24 22.19 -4.64 29.98
N ASP A 25 22.57 -4.97 31.21
CA ASP A 25 21.65 -5.12 32.34
C ASP A 25 21.66 -3.84 33.20
N CYS A 26 20.74 -2.92 32.89
CA CYS A 26 20.58 -1.67 33.64
C CYS A 26 20.09 -1.88 35.08
N SER A 27 19.59 -3.07 35.43
CA SER A 27 19.15 -3.36 36.80
C SER A 27 20.32 -3.67 37.75
N ARG A 28 21.53 -3.90 37.21
CA ARG A 28 22.72 -4.25 37.99
C ARG A 28 23.70 -3.10 38.10
N ASN A 29 24.35 -2.73 36.99
CA ASN A 29 25.43 -1.74 37.04
C ASN A 29 25.67 -0.98 35.74
N ASN A 30 24.80 -1.07 34.72
CA ASN A 30 24.99 -0.42 33.40
C ASN A 30 26.28 -0.84 32.67
N GLY A 31 26.93 -1.93 33.12
CA GLY A 31 28.14 -2.45 32.51
C GLY A 31 27.84 -3.37 31.35
N LEU A 32 28.63 -3.25 30.28
CA LEU A 32 28.56 -4.13 29.12
C LEU A 32 29.04 -5.53 29.48
N THR A 33 28.24 -6.52 29.10
CA THR A 33 28.55 -7.93 29.27
C THR A 33 28.24 -8.71 28.00
N ILE A 34 28.65 -9.98 27.96
CA ILE A 34 28.09 -10.94 27.00
C ILE A 34 26.96 -11.76 27.64
N TYR A 35 25.90 -11.99 26.90
CA TYR A 35 24.75 -12.79 27.35
C TYR A 35 24.18 -13.62 26.20
N SER A 36 23.45 -14.68 26.54
CA SER A 36 22.68 -15.47 25.55
C SER A 36 21.77 -14.56 24.74
N LYS A 37 21.82 -14.66 23.42
CA LYS A 37 20.98 -13.84 22.55
C LYS A 37 19.48 -14.11 22.80
N HIS A 38 18.74 -13.11 23.24
CA HIS A 38 17.27 -13.10 23.36
C HIS A 38 16.62 -12.01 22.48
N GLY A 39 17.41 -11.02 22.05
CA GLY A 39 17.01 -10.11 20.99
C GLY A 39 16.30 -8.84 21.44
N ASP A 40 16.16 -8.56 22.73
CA ASP A 40 15.57 -7.31 23.23
C ASP A 40 16.48 -6.10 22.92
N ASP A 41 15.94 -4.89 23.07
CA ASP A 41 16.66 -3.64 22.74
C ASP A 41 18.00 -3.49 23.48
N ASN A 42 18.14 -4.11 24.67
CA ASN A 42 19.38 -4.09 25.44
C ASN A 42 20.52 -4.95 24.88
N GLN A 43 20.27 -5.65 23.77
CA GLN A 43 21.27 -6.40 23.00
C GLN A 43 21.55 -5.78 21.63
N ARG A 44 21.02 -4.58 21.35
CA ARG A 44 21.07 -3.94 20.03
C ARG A 44 21.85 -2.64 20.11
N PHE A 45 22.77 -2.45 19.18
CA PHE A 45 23.70 -1.32 19.20
C PHE A 45 23.74 -0.61 17.85
N ILE A 46 23.51 0.70 17.83
CA ILE A 46 23.61 1.55 16.64
C ILE A 46 25.04 2.08 16.54
N ILE A 47 25.63 2.01 15.34
CA ILE A 47 26.96 2.53 15.05
C ILE A 47 26.81 3.81 14.24
N THR A 48 27.35 4.92 14.75
CA THR A 48 27.24 6.24 14.10
C THR A 48 28.63 6.82 13.91
N LEU A 49 28.93 7.26 12.68
CA LEU A 49 30.19 7.95 12.37
C LEU A 49 30.12 9.38 12.91
N ILE A 50 31.13 9.80 13.68
CA ILE A 50 31.17 11.15 14.28
C ILE A 50 32.18 12.06 13.56
N GLU A 51 33.45 11.67 13.52
CA GLU A 51 34.51 12.41 12.83
C GLU A 51 35.57 11.45 12.29
N ASP A 52 36.13 11.76 11.13
CA ASP A 52 37.18 10.99 10.45
C ASP A 52 36.85 9.48 10.34
N GLU A 53 37.43 8.67 11.23
CA GLU A 53 37.32 7.20 11.29
C GLU A 53 36.77 6.70 12.65
N TYR A 54 36.25 7.61 13.48
CA TYR A 54 35.76 7.32 14.82
C TYR A 54 34.23 7.27 14.89
N PHE A 55 33.72 6.27 15.60
CA PHE A 55 32.32 5.96 15.76
C PHE A 55 31.89 6.04 17.22
N THR A 56 30.61 6.32 17.46
CA THR A 56 29.94 5.94 18.71
C THR A 56 29.26 4.59 18.56
N ILE A 57 29.13 3.87 19.68
CA ILE A 57 28.35 2.63 19.76
C ILE A 57 27.24 2.89 20.78
N THR A 58 26.01 3.00 20.31
CA THR A 58 24.85 3.44 21.10
C THR A 58 23.92 2.28 21.39
N GLU A 59 23.63 2.01 22.67
CA GLU A 59 22.69 0.97 23.08
C GLU A 59 21.24 1.40 22.84
N LYS A 60 20.43 0.52 22.25
CA LYS A 60 19.13 0.90 21.68
C LYS A 60 18.04 1.23 22.71
N ARG A 61 18.00 0.57 23.87
CA ARG A 61 16.94 0.76 24.88
C ARG A 61 17.05 2.11 25.57
N THR A 62 18.27 2.50 25.96
CA THR A 62 18.53 3.72 26.74
C THR A 62 19.06 4.86 25.90
N MET A 63 19.49 4.58 24.67
CA MET A 63 20.16 5.54 23.77
C MET A 63 21.46 6.12 24.34
N LYS A 64 22.06 5.44 25.32
CA LYS A 64 23.37 5.79 25.89
C LYS A 64 24.51 5.14 25.11
N VAL A 65 25.68 5.77 25.13
CA VAL A 65 26.86 5.31 24.38
C VAL A 65 27.79 4.47 25.25
N LEU A 66 28.51 3.53 24.62
CA LEU A 66 29.58 2.79 25.27
C LEU A 66 30.76 3.71 25.61
N ASP A 67 31.25 3.61 26.85
CA ASP A 67 32.27 4.45 27.44
C ASP A 67 33.38 3.59 28.08
N ALA A 68 34.63 3.84 27.67
CA ALA A 68 35.83 3.15 28.14
C ALA A 68 36.29 3.60 29.54
N GLY A 69 35.65 4.60 30.15
CA GLY A 69 36.09 5.19 31.41
C GLY A 69 37.48 5.83 31.26
N ASN A 70 38.45 5.35 32.05
CA ASN A 70 39.84 5.81 31.98
C ASN A 70 40.66 5.14 30.86
N GLY A 71 40.12 4.15 30.13
CA GLY A 71 40.81 3.46 29.04
C GLY A 71 41.88 2.46 29.44
N GLU A 72 42.13 2.25 30.74
CA GLU A 72 43.18 1.34 31.23
C GLU A 72 42.77 -0.15 31.11
N SER A 73 43.76 -1.03 31.01
CA SER A 73 43.52 -2.48 30.98
C SER A 73 42.74 -2.95 32.22
N GLY A 74 41.68 -3.72 31.98
CA GLY A 74 40.77 -4.26 33.01
C GLY A 74 39.54 -3.39 33.29
N THR A 75 39.51 -2.14 32.82
CA THR A 75 38.37 -1.22 32.97
C THR A 75 37.16 -1.75 32.23
N GLN A 76 36.04 -1.93 32.94
CA GLN A 76 34.79 -2.39 32.34
C GLN A 76 34.17 -1.31 31.46
N ILE A 77 33.66 -1.70 30.29
CA ILE A 77 32.90 -0.79 29.42
C ILE A 77 31.52 -0.56 30.02
N MET A 78 31.11 0.71 30.10
CA MET A 78 29.84 1.14 30.69
C MET A 78 29.00 1.89 29.66
N ILE A 79 27.68 1.95 29.82
CA ILE A 79 26.88 2.94 29.10
C ILE A 79 26.79 4.27 29.85
N ARG A 80 26.96 5.39 29.14
CA ARG A 80 26.84 6.76 29.68
C ARG A 80 26.13 7.69 28.69
N ASP A 81 25.63 8.81 29.19
CA ASP A 81 25.11 9.87 28.33
C ASP A 81 26.23 10.39 27.44
N PHE A 82 25.91 10.69 26.18
CA PHE A 82 26.89 11.14 25.21
C PHE A 82 27.40 12.56 25.56
N THR A 83 28.72 12.70 25.68
CA THR A 83 29.40 13.97 25.97
C THR A 83 30.41 14.35 24.90
N GLY A 84 30.69 13.46 23.94
CA GLY A 84 31.74 13.64 22.94
C GLY A 84 33.15 13.40 23.47
N SER A 85 33.31 12.85 24.67
CA SER A 85 34.64 12.54 25.22
C SER A 85 35.36 11.48 24.38
N PRO A 86 36.72 11.51 24.29
CA PRO A 86 37.47 10.47 23.60
C PRO A 86 37.24 9.05 24.14
N SER A 87 36.83 8.90 25.40
CA SER A 87 36.47 7.60 25.99
C SER A 87 35.20 6.96 25.38
N GLN A 88 34.39 7.75 24.67
CA GLN A 88 33.14 7.33 24.02
C GLN A 88 33.29 7.10 22.51
N LEU A 89 34.49 7.34 21.98
CA LEU A 89 34.79 7.26 20.56
C LEU A 89 35.65 6.02 20.28
N TRP A 90 35.23 5.27 19.27
CA TRP A 90 35.75 3.95 18.95
C TRP A 90 36.24 3.91 17.52
N LYS A 91 37.37 3.24 17.28
CA LYS A 91 37.88 2.95 15.95
C LYS A 91 37.74 1.46 15.70
N LEU A 92 37.14 1.11 14.58
CA LEU A 92 36.99 -0.28 14.17
C LEU A 92 38.14 -0.63 13.22
N LYS A 93 38.86 -1.72 13.50
CA LYS A 93 39.93 -2.24 12.62
C LYS A 93 39.55 -3.64 12.16
N GLU A 94 39.69 -3.92 10.87
CA GLU A 94 39.38 -5.24 10.33
C GLU A 94 40.35 -6.29 10.90
N ALA A 95 39.79 -7.38 11.42
CA ALA A 95 40.51 -8.55 11.88
C ALA A 95 40.20 -9.75 10.97
N GLN A 96 40.63 -10.94 11.35
CA GLN A 96 40.39 -12.14 10.55
C GLN A 96 38.90 -12.58 10.58
N ASN A 97 38.49 -13.39 9.61
CA ASN A 97 37.16 -14.04 9.56
C ASN A 97 35.95 -13.09 9.54
N GLY A 98 36.11 -11.87 9.01
CA GLY A 98 35.04 -10.87 8.95
C GLY A 98 34.66 -10.32 10.34
N CYS A 99 35.57 -10.41 11.30
CA CYS A 99 35.46 -9.77 12.60
C CYS A 99 36.25 -8.46 12.63
N TYR A 100 35.99 -7.66 13.65
CA TYR A 100 36.64 -6.37 13.87
C TYR A 100 37.19 -6.26 15.29
N GLU A 101 38.32 -5.60 15.43
CA GLU A 101 38.80 -5.05 16.69
C GLU A 101 38.10 -3.71 16.95
N ILE A 102 37.71 -3.45 18.20
CA ILE A 102 37.07 -2.19 18.63
C ILE A 102 38.06 -1.47 19.56
N CYS A 103 38.84 -0.52 19.03
CA CYS A 103 39.87 0.23 19.77
C CYS A 103 39.29 1.53 20.34
N SER A 104 39.74 1.95 21.53
CA SER A 104 39.39 3.28 22.07
C SER A 104 40.21 4.38 21.42
N LYS A 105 39.61 5.57 21.23
CA LYS A 105 40.35 6.77 20.82
C LYS A 105 41.34 7.28 21.87
N LEU A 106 41.18 6.91 23.14
CA LEU A 106 42.11 7.30 24.21
C LEU A 106 43.54 6.77 23.96
N ASP A 107 43.63 5.52 23.54
CA ASP A 107 44.88 4.84 23.15
C ASP A 107 44.51 3.61 22.31
N GLU A 108 44.90 3.62 21.03
CA GLU A 108 44.58 2.55 20.09
C GLU A 108 45.27 1.21 20.39
N ASN A 109 46.20 1.15 21.36
CA ASN A 109 46.79 -0.11 21.84
C ASN A 109 45.81 -0.91 22.72
N TYR A 110 44.73 -0.29 23.20
CA TYR A 110 43.70 -0.93 24.00
C TYR A 110 42.40 -1.08 23.20
N CYS A 111 41.81 -2.26 23.31
CA CYS A 111 40.58 -2.65 22.62
C CYS A 111 39.60 -3.33 23.59
N MET A 112 38.37 -3.54 23.12
CA MET A 112 37.40 -4.35 23.86
C MET A 112 37.83 -5.82 23.95
N ASP A 113 37.66 -6.43 25.12
CA ASP A 113 38.01 -7.81 25.44
C ASP A 113 36.91 -8.46 26.29
N VAL A 114 36.56 -9.71 25.99
CA VAL A 114 35.76 -10.53 26.91
C VAL A 114 36.65 -11.01 28.05
N ALA A 115 36.38 -10.53 29.27
CA ALA A 115 37.28 -10.76 30.40
C ALA A 115 37.57 -12.24 30.65
N ASN A 116 38.86 -12.57 30.68
CA ASN A 116 39.37 -13.94 30.86
C ASN A 116 38.88 -14.94 29.79
N ARG A 117 38.38 -14.46 28.65
CA ARG A 117 37.79 -15.28 27.57
C ARG A 117 36.68 -16.20 28.05
N ARG A 118 36.00 -15.82 29.15
CA ARG A 118 35.02 -16.66 29.81
C ARG A 118 33.71 -16.65 29.02
N ASP A 119 33.26 -17.83 28.58
CA ASP A 119 32.01 -17.98 27.83
C ASP A 119 30.81 -18.26 28.75
N THR A 120 30.51 -17.32 29.64
CA THR A 120 29.33 -17.38 30.54
C THR A 120 28.53 -16.10 30.47
N ASN A 121 27.22 -16.19 30.70
CA ASN A 121 26.35 -15.02 30.78
C ASN A 121 26.85 -14.03 31.83
N SER A 122 26.69 -12.74 31.54
CA SER A 122 27.13 -11.63 32.38
C SER A 122 28.66 -11.53 32.56
N THR A 123 29.45 -12.17 31.68
CA THR A 123 30.91 -11.90 31.63
C THR A 123 31.13 -10.50 31.09
N LYS A 124 31.89 -9.67 31.82
CA LYS A 124 32.15 -8.27 31.45
C LYS A 124 32.95 -8.14 30.15
N ILE A 125 32.61 -7.13 29.37
CA ILE A 125 33.51 -6.57 28.35
C ILE A 125 34.37 -5.49 29.01
N GLN A 126 35.66 -5.51 28.77
CA GLN A 126 36.63 -4.59 29.37
C GLN A 126 37.63 -4.06 28.33
N MET A 127 38.34 -2.98 28.66
CA MET A 127 39.52 -2.57 27.91
C MET A 127 40.68 -3.52 28.19
N HIS A 128 41.46 -3.88 27.17
CA HIS A 128 42.67 -4.68 27.31
C HIS A 128 43.63 -4.43 26.15
N THR A 129 44.93 -4.65 26.36
CA THR A 129 45.94 -4.59 25.29
C THR A 129 45.60 -5.58 24.17
N TRP A 130 45.67 -5.15 22.92
CA TRP A 130 45.46 -6.02 21.76
C TRP A 130 46.51 -7.14 21.70
N THR A 131 46.03 -8.36 21.60
CA THR A 131 46.86 -9.57 21.50
C THR A 131 46.41 -10.49 20.36
N ASP A 132 45.52 -9.99 19.50
CA ASP A 132 44.92 -10.71 18.38
C ASP A 132 44.31 -12.07 18.77
N ASN A 133 43.50 -12.07 19.83
CA ASN A 133 42.82 -13.27 20.31
C ASN A 133 41.30 -13.23 20.04
N PRO A 134 40.61 -14.39 19.96
CA PRO A 134 39.19 -14.44 19.62
C PRO A 134 38.25 -13.64 20.55
N ALA A 135 38.66 -13.35 21.78
CA ALA A 135 37.89 -12.53 22.71
C ALA A 135 37.96 -11.03 22.46
N GLN A 136 38.81 -10.61 21.52
CA GLN A 136 38.98 -9.22 21.11
C GLN A 136 38.45 -8.97 19.68
N ARG A 137 37.97 -10.03 19.02
CA ARG A 137 37.46 -10.00 17.65
C ARG A 137 35.94 -10.09 17.69
N PHE A 138 35.25 -9.09 17.15
CA PHE A 138 33.80 -8.98 17.23
C PHE A 138 33.14 -9.02 15.85
N ARG A 139 32.10 -9.84 15.71
CA ARG A 139 31.23 -9.89 14.55
C ARG A 139 30.04 -8.95 14.76
N PHE A 140 29.78 -8.12 13.77
CA PHE A 140 28.61 -7.26 13.72
C PHE A 140 27.55 -7.93 12.84
N THR A 141 26.40 -8.26 13.43
CA THR A 141 25.26 -8.84 12.71
C THR A 141 24.10 -7.85 12.75
N PRO A 142 23.67 -7.27 11.61
CA PRO A 142 22.61 -6.26 11.62
C PRO A 142 21.32 -6.83 12.20
N TYR A 143 20.74 -6.09 13.14
CA TYR A 143 19.36 -6.19 13.61
C TYR A 143 18.45 -5.68 12.48
N GLU A 144 18.26 -6.58 11.51
CA GLU A 144 17.21 -6.62 10.48
C GLU A 144 17.50 -6.02 9.10
N TYR A 145 18.18 -6.81 8.26
CA TYR A 145 17.63 -7.14 6.92
C TYR A 145 17.00 -8.54 6.89
N THR A 146 17.26 -9.42 7.87
CA THR A 146 16.78 -10.81 7.85
C THR A 146 15.47 -11.07 8.58
N ASP A 147 15.11 -10.31 9.63
CA ASP A 147 13.85 -10.50 10.37
C ASP A 147 12.72 -9.60 9.85
N LEU A 148 13.01 -8.36 9.42
CA LEU A 148 12.16 -7.61 8.49
C LEU A 148 11.90 -8.44 7.24
N LYS A 149 12.93 -9.00 6.59
CA LYS A 149 12.71 -9.89 5.46
C LYS A 149 12.04 -11.20 5.88
N ARG A 150 12.16 -11.77 7.07
CA ARG A 150 11.37 -12.98 7.41
C ARG A 150 9.92 -12.66 7.77
N LYS A 151 9.64 -11.50 8.38
CA LYS A 151 8.29 -11.00 8.67
C LYS A 151 7.59 -10.50 7.41
N TYR A 152 8.28 -9.70 6.59
CA TYR A 152 7.87 -9.33 5.24
C TYR A 152 7.87 -10.57 4.36
N GLN A 153 8.90 -11.33 4.10
CA GLN A 153 8.84 -12.56 3.31
C GLN A 153 7.84 -13.61 3.84
N THR A 154 7.46 -13.67 5.12
CA THR A 154 6.28 -14.49 5.53
C THR A 154 4.94 -13.79 5.24
N ILE A 155 4.86 -12.45 5.30
CA ILE A 155 3.69 -11.64 4.92
C ILE A 155 3.57 -11.53 3.39
N TYR A 156 4.62 -11.08 2.71
CA TYR A 156 5.00 -11.02 1.30
C TYR A 156 5.07 -12.38 0.58
N GLU A 157 5.53 -13.51 1.13
CA GLU A 157 5.31 -14.82 0.45
C GLU A 157 3.88 -15.31 0.64
N LYS A 158 3.20 -14.95 1.75
CA LYS A 158 1.75 -15.18 1.90
C LYS A 158 0.90 -14.18 1.08
N SER A 159 1.42 -13.01 0.70
CA SER A 159 0.70 -11.93 0.02
C SER A 159 1.11 -11.70 -1.44
N ASN A 160 2.38 -11.86 -1.86
CA ASN A 160 2.80 -11.80 -3.27
C ASN A 160 2.43 -13.05 -4.07
N HIS A 161 2.29 -14.23 -3.45
CA HIS A 161 1.61 -15.35 -4.12
C HIS A 161 0.09 -15.12 -4.28
N ARG A 162 -0.43 -13.97 -3.80
CA ARG A 162 -1.87 -13.67 -3.74
C ARG A 162 -2.24 -12.21 -4.07
N MET A 163 -1.32 -11.34 -4.50
CA MET A 163 -1.68 -9.96 -4.82
C MET A 163 -2.61 -10.01 -6.02
N ARG A 164 -3.88 -9.68 -5.77
CA ARG A 164 -4.90 -9.69 -6.81
C ARG A 164 -4.69 -8.50 -7.69
N LYS A 165 -4.99 -8.67 -8.98
CA LYS A 165 -4.79 -7.64 -9.97
C LYS A 165 -6.14 -7.24 -10.52
N ALA A 166 -6.38 -5.94 -10.65
CA ALA A 166 -7.60 -5.44 -11.26
C ALA A 166 -7.22 -4.50 -12.40
N LEU A 167 -7.91 -4.64 -13.53
CA LEU A 167 -7.76 -3.79 -14.70
C LEU A 167 -8.92 -2.80 -14.75
N THR A 168 -8.64 -1.51 -14.89
CA THR A 168 -9.65 -0.54 -15.33
C THR A 168 -9.55 -0.30 -16.84
N ILE A 169 -10.68 -0.21 -17.52
CA ILE A 169 -10.79 0.19 -18.92
C ILE A 169 -11.67 1.45 -18.94
N ALA A 170 -11.04 2.63 -19.01
CA ALA A 170 -11.74 3.91 -18.86
C ALA A 170 -10.93 5.09 -19.42
N GLY A 171 -11.56 6.26 -19.47
CA GLY A 171 -10.90 7.53 -19.77
C GLY A 171 -10.03 8.03 -18.63
N SER A 172 -9.02 8.83 -18.97
CA SER A 172 -8.12 9.51 -18.04
C SER A 172 -8.62 10.91 -17.71
N ASP A 173 -8.90 11.16 -16.43
CA ASP A 173 -9.21 12.49 -15.88
C ASP A 173 -7.94 13.17 -15.38
N SER A 174 -7.51 14.23 -16.06
CA SER A 174 -6.30 14.98 -15.71
C SER A 174 -6.32 15.62 -14.32
N SER A 175 -7.49 15.79 -13.71
CA SER A 175 -7.62 16.30 -12.34
C SER A 175 -7.35 15.24 -11.27
N GLY A 176 -7.43 13.97 -11.66
CA GLY A 176 -7.23 12.83 -10.78
C GLY A 176 -8.41 12.47 -9.87
N GLY A 177 -9.59 13.07 -10.08
CA GLY A 177 -10.78 12.83 -9.25
C GLY A 177 -11.70 11.70 -9.71
N ALA A 178 -11.73 11.41 -11.01
CA ALA A 178 -12.49 10.34 -11.64
C ALA A 178 -11.61 9.51 -12.62
N GLY A 179 -12.24 8.79 -13.53
CA GLY A 179 -11.56 8.02 -14.58
C GLY A 179 -10.59 6.97 -14.03
N ILE A 180 -9.59 6.61 -14.83
CA ILE A 180 -8.58 5.64 -14.42
C ILE A 180 -7.82 6.08 -13.16
N GLN A 181 -7.71 7.37 -12.88
CA GLN A 181 -7.02 7.88 -11.69
C GLN A 181 -7.77 7.51 -10.41
N ALA A 182 -9.08 7.74 -10.36
CA ALA A 182 -9.90 7.30 -9.23
C ALA A 182 -9.92 5.78 -9.10
N ASP A 183 -9.95 5.08 -10.23
CA ASP A 183 -9.96 3.62 -10.26
C ASP A 183 -8.66 3.06 -9.67
N LEU A 184 -7.49 3.51 -10.13
CA LEU A 184 -6.18 3.05 -9.65
C LEU A 184 -5.93 3.40 -8.18
N LYS A 185 -6.34 4.61 -7.74
CA LYS A 185 -6.28 4.99 -6.32
C LYS A 185 -7.16 4.09 -5.47
N THR A 186 -8.38 3.81 -5.92
CA THR A 186 -9.32 2.92 -5.23
C THR A 186 -8.80 1.50 -5.16
N MET A 187 -8.29 0.96 -6.26
CA MET A 187 -7.68 -0.37 -6.34
C MET A 187 -6.51 -0.49 -5.36
N THR A 188 -5.62 0.49 -5.36
CA THR A 188 -4.47 0.56 -4.43
C THR A 188 -4.94 0.58 -2.98
N ALA A 189 -5.87 1.48 -2.63
CA ALA A 189 -6.42 1.60 -1.28
C ALA A 189 -7.18 0.33 -0.84
N ASN A 190 -7.74 -0.45 -1.78
CA ASN A 190 -8.41 -1.72 -1.51
C ASN A 190 -7.47 -2.94 -1.52
N GLY A 191 -6.16 -2.72 -1.68
CA GLY A 191 -5.14 -3.76 -1.58
C GLY A 191 -5.05 -4.68 -2.82
N VAL A 192 -5.35 -4.16 -4.00
CA VAL A 192 -5.13 -4.86 -5.28
C VAL A 192 -4.18 -4.07 -6.17
N TYR A 193 -3.42 -4.78 -7.01
CA TYR A 193 -2.56 -4.14 -8.02
C TYR A 193 -3.44 -3.60 -9.15
N GLY A 194 -3.51 -2.28 -9.28
CA GLY A 194 -4.28 -1.62 -10.33
C GLY A 194 -3.51 -1.51 -11.64
N MET A 195 -4.17 -1.83 -12.74
CA MET A 195 -3.69 -1.65 -14.11
C MET A 195 -4.74 -0.88 -14.91
N SER A 196 -4.36 -0.28 -16.03
CA SER A 196 -5.29 0.50 -16.86
C SER A 196 -5.09 0.26 -18.35
N ALA A 197 -6.18 0.15 -19.09
CA ALA A 197 -6.24 0.37 -20.53
C ALA A 197 -7.06 1.65 -20.79
N ILE A 198 -6.43 2.65 -21.40
CA ILE A 198 -6.99 4.00 -21.53
C ILE A 198 -7.84 4.08 -22.79
N THR A 199 -9.09 4.55 -22.66
CA THR A 199 -10.03 4.72 -23.78
C THR A 199 -10.02 6.15 -24.34
N ALA A 200 -9.74 7.13 -23.51
CA ALA A 200 -9.63 8.54 -23.91
C ALA A 200 -8.79 9.33 -22.91
N LEU A 201 -8.19 10.42 -23.36
CA LEU A 201 -7.59 11.45 -22.52
C LEU A 201 -8.55 12.63 -22.43
N THR A 202 -8.80 13.15 -21.22
CA THR A 202 -9.58 14.37 -21.03
C THR A 202 -8.71 15.51 -20.52
N ALA A 203 -8.93 16.71 -21.06
CA ALA A 203 -8.47 17.96 -20.46
C ALA A 203 -9.54 18.42 -19.48
N GLN A 204 -9.43 17.98 -18.23
CA GLN A 204 -10.46 18.06 -17.20
C GLN A 204 -9.92 18.59 -15.87
N ASN A 205 -10.75 19.37 -15.18
CA ASN A 205 -10.52 19.83 -13.82
C ASN A 205 -11.84 19.80 -13.03
N THR A 206 -11.83 20.24 -11.77
CA THR A 206 -13.02 20.22 -10.88
C THR A 206 -14.18 21.10 -11.37
N THR A 207 -13.97 21.94 -12.40
CA THR A 207 -15.01 22.81 -12.98
C THR A 207 -15.59 22.27 -14.28
N GLY A 208 -15.02 21.20 -14.86
CA GLY A 208 -15.56 20.52 -16.03
C GLY A 208 -14.50 19.96 -16.98
N VAL A 209 -14.99 19.48 -18.13
CA VAL A 209 -14.19 18.94 -19.25
C VAL A 209 -14.10 19.98 -20.36
N THR A 210 -12.89 20.23 -20.86
CA THR A 210 -12.63 21.21 -21.94
C THR A 210 -12.32 20.55 -23.28
N SER A 211 -11.77 19.34 -23.28
CA SER A 211 -11.45 18.59 -24.49
C SER A 211 -11.35 17.10 -24.18
N ILE A 212 -11.59 16.27 -25.19
CA ILE A 212 -11.50 14.82 -25.15
C ILE A 212 -10.73 14.36 -26.38
N MET A 213 -9.76 13.47 -26.19
CA MET A 213 -9.01 12.79 -27.25
C MET A 213 -9.18 11.29 -27.05
N GLU A 214 -9.94 10.65 -27.93
CA GLU A 214 -10.12 9.20 -27.92
C GLU A 214 -8.86 8.49 -28.40
N VAL A 215 -8.57 7.32 -27.83
CA VAL A 215 -7.57 6.42 -28.43
C VAL A 215 -8.17 5.72 -29.63
N THR A 216 -7.33 5.24 -30.53
CA THR A 216 -7.76 4.38 -31.64
C THR A 216 -8.12 2.98 -31.12
N PRO A 217 -9.14 2.30 -31.68
CA PRO A 217 -9.46 0.90 -31.38
C PRO A 217 -8.25 -0.04 -31.42
N GLU A 218 -7.37 0.12 -32.41
CA GLU A 218 -6.18 -0.71 -32.60
C GLU A 218 -5.24 -0.59 -31.39
N PHE A 219 -4.95 0.64 -30.96
CA PHE A 219 -4.10 0.88 -29.79
C PHE A 219 -4.76 0.45 -28.47
N LEU A 220 -6.10 0.50 -28.37
CA LEU A 220 -6.80 -0.08 -27.22
C LEU A 220 -6.64 -1.60 -27.18
N ALA A 221 -6.75 -2.27 -28.33
CA ALA A 221 -6.49 -3.71 -28.44
C ALA A 221 -5.06 -4.05 -28.02
N GLU A 222 -4.06 -3.31 -28.50
CA GLU A 222 -2.64 -3.50 -28.11
C GLU A 222 -2.41 -3.35 -26.61
N GLN A 223 -3.07 -2.37 -25.96
CA GLN A 223 -3.01 -2.21 -24.49
C GLN A 223 -3.60 -3.43 -23.77
N LEU A 224 -4.77 -3.91 -24.21
CA LEU A 224 -5.42 -5.08 -23.61
C LEU A 224 -4.57 -6.33 -23.82
N ASP A 225 -4.06 -6.55 -25.04
CA ASP A 225 -3.19 -7.68 -25.37
C ASP A 225 -1.93 -7.68 -24.51
N SER A 226 -1.29 -6.51 -24.32
CA SER A 226 -0.11 -6.37 -23.46
C SER A 226 -0.39 -6.74 -22.00
N ILE A 227 -1.57 -6.37 -21.47
CA ILE A 227 -1.93 -6.65 -20.08
C ILE A 227 -2.32 -8.12 -19.90
N PHE A 228 -3.18 -8.65 -20.76
CA PHE A 228 -3.71 -10.00 -20.63
C PHE A 228 -2.65 -11.08 -20.90
N THR A 229 -1.63 -10.79 -21.72
CA THR A 229 -0.53 -11.73 -21.99
C THR A 229 0.59 -11.73 -20.93
N ASP A 230 0.66 -10.71 -20.07
CA ASP A 230 1.69 -10.59 -19.02
C ASP A 230 1.08 -10.62 -17.60
N ILE A 231 0.32 -9.58 -17.24
CA ILE A 231 -0.26 -9.42 -15.89
C ILE A 231 -1.78 -9.67 -15.94
N PHE A 232 -2.16 -10.93 -16.17
CA PHE A 232 -3.57 -11.31 -16.34
C PHE A 232 -4.45 -10.86 -15.14
N PRO A 233 -5.48 -10.03 -15.36
CA PRO A 233 -6.29 -9.47 -14.27
C PRO A 233 -7.21 -10.51 -13.62
N ASN A 234 -7.44 -10.35 -12.32
CA ASN A 234 -8.44 -11.13 -11.57
C ASN A 234 -9.83 -10.50 -11.61
N ALA A 235 -9.92 -9.21 -11.91
CA ALA A 235 -11.18 -8.49 -12.18
C ALA A 235 -10.95 -7.38 -13.20
N VAL A 236 -12.01 -7.02 -13.92
CA VAL A 236 -12.00 -5.91 -14.86
C VAL A 236 -13.09 -4.93 -14.46
N LYS A 237 -12.77 -3.65 -14.37
CA LYS A 237 -13.74 -2.56 -14.26
C LYS A 237 -13.78 -1.83 -15.58
N ILE A 238 -14.96 -1.65 -16.14
CA ILE A 238 -15.17 -0.83 -17.34
C ILE A 238 -15.87 0.45 -16.90
N GLY A 239 -15.31 1.61 -17.26
CA GLY A 239 -15.90 2.91 -17.00
C GLY A 239 -16.44 3.55 -18.27
N MET A 240 -16.33 4.88 -18.37
CA MET A 240 -16.78 5.63 -19.53
C MET A 240 -16.06 5.18 -20.82
N VAL A 241 -16.84 4.77 -21.82
CA VAL A 241 -16.40 4.46 -23.18
C VAL A 241 -17.32 5.20 -24.15
N SER A 242 -16.78 6.12 -24.95
CA SER A 242 -17.54 7.09 -25.73
C SER A 242 -17.89 6.67 -27.16
N SER A 243 -17.29 5.59 -27.66
CA SER A 243 -17.40 5.16 -29.06
C SER A 243 -17.74 3.68 -29.18
N SER A 244 -18.63 3.35 -30.12
CA SER A 244 -19.02 1.97 -30.42
C SER A 244 -17.83 1.10 -30.84
N ALA A 245 -16.88 1.64 -31.61
CA ALA A 245 -15.68 0.90 -32.03
C ALA A 245 -14.79 0.49 -30.85
N LEU A 246 -14.68 1.36 -29.82
CA LEU A 246 -13.96 1.03 -28.59
C LEU A 246 -14.71 -0.02 -27.77
N ILE A 247 -16.05 0.10 -27.69
CA ILE A 247 -16.91 -0.87 -27.01
C ILE A 247 -16.76 -2.27 -27.63
N GLU A 248 -16.81 -2.38 -28.96
CA GLU A 248 -16.61 -3.63 -29.68
C GLU A 248 -15.22 -4.22 -29.41
N THR A 249 -14.18 -3.39 -29.48
CA THR A 249 -12.80 -3.82 -29.18
C THR A 249 -12.66 -4.39 -27.77
N ILE A 250 -13.29 -3.74 -26.78
CA ILE A 250 -13.28 -4.21 -25.39
C ILE A 250 -14.01 -5.55 -25.31
N ALA A 251 -15.21 -5.65 -25.87
CA ALA A 251 -16.00 -6.88 -25.82
C ALA A 251 -15.26 -8.06 -26.47
N ASP A 252 -14.65 -7.84 -27.63
CA ASP A 252 -13.88 -8.83 -28.37
C ASP A 252 -12.70 -9.34 -27.54
N ARG A 253 -11.88 -8.43 -27.00
CA ARG A 253 -10.70 -8.80 -26.21
C ARG A 253 -11.05 -9.47 -24.88
N LEU A 254 -12.05 -8.96 -24.16
CA LEU A 254 -12.47 -9.57 -22.89
C LEU A 254 -13.04 -10.98 -23.09
N THR A 255 -13.75 -11.20 -24.21
CA THR A 255 -14.24 -12.53 -24.60
C THR A 255 -13.09 -13.45 -24.99
N GLU A 256 -12.16 -12.98 -25.83
CA GLU A 256 -10.98 -13.72 -26.28
C GLU A 256 -10.15 -14.24 -25.10
N TYR A 257 -9.87 -13.37 -24.13
CA TYR A 257 -9.08 -13.73 -22.95
C TYR A 257 -9.89 -14.38 -21.83
N GLN A 258 -11.21 -14.55 -21.98
CA GLN A 258 -12.10 -15.09 -20.95
C GLN A 258 -11.95 -14.35 -19.61
N ALA A 259 -12.01 -13.02 -19.69
CA ALA A 259 -11.92 -12.16 -18.52
C ALA A 259 -13.00 -12.52 -17.47
N LYS A 260 -12.68 -12.32 -16.20
CA LYS A 260 -13.53 -12.68 -15.06
C LYS A 260 -13.80 -11.47 -14.20
N ASN A 261 -14.89 -11.51 -13.44
CA ASN A 261 -15.28 -10.47 -12.49
C ASN A 261 -15.36 -9.09 -13.17
N ILE A 262 -16.12 -9.02 -14.26
CA ILE A 262 -16.31 -7.83 -15.08
C ILE A 262 -17.38 -6.96 -14.43
N VAL A 263 -16.95 -5.80 -13.91
CA VAL A 263 -17.82 -4.76 -13.35
C VAL A 263 -17.95 -3.64 -14.37
N LEU A 264 -19.15 -3.43 -14.90
CA LEU A 264 -19.41 -2.38 -15.87
C LEU A 264 -20.16 -1.22 -15.20
N ASP A 265 -19.52 -0.05 -15.15
CA ASP A 265 -20.18 1.22 -14.83
C ASP A 265 -20.63 1.85 -16.16
N PRO A 266 -21.95 1.90 -16.47
CA PRO A 266 -22.42 2.27 -17.81
C PRO A 266 -22.04 3.69 -18.23
N VAL A 267 -21.92 4.63 -17.28
CA VAL A 267 -21.56 6.05 -17.46
C VAL A 267 -22.19 6.67 -18.72
N MET A 268 -23.50 6.43 -18.90
CA MET A 268 -24.21 6.90 -20.09
C MET A 268 -24.79 8.30 -19.86
N ILE A 269 -25.22 8.55 -18.63
CA ILE A 269 -25.93 9.76 -18.23
C ILE A 269 -25.39 10.18 -16.86
N ALA A 270 -24.86 11.39 -16.78
CA ALA A 270 -24.39 11.95 -15.52
C ALA A 270 -25.55 12.07 -14.51
N THR A 271 -25.25 12.09 -13.21
CA THR A 271 -26.27 12.32 -12.16
C THR A 271 -27.04 13.65 -12.36
N SER A 272 -26.44 14.62 -13.05
CA SER A 272 -27.08 15.88 -13.45
C SER A 272 -28.03 15.77 -14.65
N GLY A 273 -28.14 14.60 -15.28
CA GLY A 273 -28.98 14.33 -16.44
C GLY A 273 -28.31 14.58 -17.80
N ALA A 274 -27.05 15.01 -17.84
CA ALA A 274 -26.33 15.21 -19.09
C ALA A 274 -25.97 13.86 -19.76
N ARG A 275 -26.38 13.66 -21.01
CA ARG A 275 -25.94 12.52 -21.84
C ARG A 275 -24.44 12.63 -22.11
N LEU A 276 -23.72 11.54 -21.88
CA LEU A 276 -22.25 11.48 -21.98
C LEU A 276 -21.75 10.70 -23.21
N ILE A 277 -22.60 9.85 -23.80
CA ILE A 277 -22.27 9.00 -24.95
C ILE A 277 -23.33 9.11 -26.05
N THR A 278 -22.98 8.69 -27.26
CA THR A 278 -23.89 8.69 -28.42
C THR A 278 -24.89 7.54 -28.37
N GLU A 279 -25.99 7.63 -29.12
CA GLU A 279 -27.00 6.55 -29.17
C GLU A 279 -26.41 5.24 -29.73
N ASP A 280 -25.51 5.32 -30.71
CA ASP A 280 -24.80 4.16 -31.24
C ASP A 280 -23.92 3.50 -30.16
N ALA A 281 -23.29 4.28 -29.29
CA ALA A 281 -22.51 3.75 -28.17
C ALA A 281 -23.41 3.09 -27.11
N ILE A 282 -24.62 3.62 -26.85
CA ILE A 282 -25.60 2.99 -25.96
C ILE A 282 -26.03 1.63 -26.51
N SER A 283 -26.35 1.55 -27.81
CA SER A 283 -26.72 0.29 -28.45
C SER A 283 -25.58 -0.73 -28.38
N ALA A 284 -24.35 -0.31 -28.72
CA ALA A 284 -23.18 -1.18 -28.62
C ALA A 284 -22.94 -1.66 -27.17
N LEU A 285 -23.12 -0.79 -26.17
CA LEU A 285 -23.01 -1.15 -24.76
C LEU A 285 -24.01 -2.27 -24.39
N LYS A 286 -25.28 -2.08 -24.74
CA LYS A 286 -26.38 -3.03 -24.48
C LYS A 286 -26.15 -4.38 -25.17
N GLU A 287 -25.66 -4.36 -26.40
CA GLU A 287 -25.49 -5.57 -27.22
C GLU A 287 -24.18 -6.31 -26.98
N LYS A 288 -23.11 -5.62 -26.56
CA LYS A 288 -21.75 -6.18 -26.54
C LYS A 288 -21.12 -6.29 -25.15
N LEU A 289 -21.35 -5.31 -24.27
CA LEU A 289 -20.67 -5.26 -22.97
C LEU A 289 -21.54 -5.72 -21.81
N ILE A 290 -22.82 -5.32 -21.75
CA ILE A 290 -23.71 -5.80 -20.69
C ILE A 290 -23.80 -7.34 -20.68
N PRO A 291 -23.94 -8.05 -21.82
CA PRO A 291 -24.09 -9.50 -21.82
C PRO A 291 -22.88 -10.28 -21.32
N ILE A 292 -21.69 -9.66 -21.27
CA ILE A 292 -20.46 -10.30 -20.77
C ILE A 292 -20.09 -9.81 -19.37
N ALA A 293 -20.79 -8.82 -18.82
CA ALA A 293 -20.51 -8.31 -17.48
C ALA A 293 -21.03 -9.28 -16.41
N ASP A 294 -20.30 -9.39 -15.30
CA ASP A 294 -20.79 -10.10 -14.11
C ASP A 294 -21.74 -9.22 -13.30
N ILE A 295 -21.52 -7.90 -13.33
CA ILE A 295 -22.42 -6.90 -12.73
C ILE A 295 -22.34 -5.57 -13.47
N ILE A 296 -23.49 -4.91 -13.62
CA ILE A 296 -23.57 -3.50 -13.99
C ILE A 296 -24.01 -2.62 -12.82
N THR A 297 -23.52 -1.37 -12.78
CA THR A 297 -23.79 -0.42 -11.69
C THR A 297 -24.49 0.87 -12.15
N PRO A 298 -25.67 0.82 -12.79
CA PRO A 298 -26.36 2.02 -13.28
C PRO A 298 -26.84 2.92 -12.14
N ASN A 299 -26.82 4.24 -12.37
CA ASN A 299 -27.62 5.19 -11.59
C ASN A 299 -29.09 5.17 -12.06
N ILE A 300 -29.96 5.93 -11.39
CA ILE A 300 -31.39 5.98 -11.75
C ILE A 300 -31.61 6.41 -13.20
N PRO A 301 -31.12 7.58 -13.68
CA PRO A 301 -31.26 7.94 -15.10
C PRO A 301 -30.77 6.88 -16.09
N GLU A 302 -29.67 6.20 -15.78
CA GLU A 302 -29.15 5.11 -16.61
C GLU A 302 -30.06 3.88 -16.60
N ALA A 303 -30.66 3.55 -15.45
CA ALA A 303 -31.64 2.46 -15.35
C ALA A 303 -32.94 2.79 -16.10
N GLU A 304 -33.39 4.05 -16.07
CA GLU A 304 -34.53 4.51 -16.88
C GLU A 304 -34.23 4.36 -18.38
N GLU A 305 -33.02 4.68 -18.84
CA GLU A 305 -32.58 4.48 -20.23
C GLU A 305 -32.44 2.99 -20.62
N LEU A 306 -32.10 2.12 -19.67
CA LEU A 306 -32.02 0.67 -19.90
C LEU A 306 -33.40 0.02 -20.00
N THR A 307 -34.38 0.51 -19.24
CA THR A 307 -35.71 -0.09 -19.09
C THR A 307 -36.81 0.59 -19.91
N GLY A 308 -36.63 1.88 -20.23
CA GLY A 308 -37.69 2.75 -20.73
C GLY A 308 -38.75 3.12 -19.68
N MET A 309 -38.54 2.74 -18.41
CA MET A 309 -39.44 3.00 -17.29
C MET A 309 -38.98 4.24 -16.52
N SER A 310 -39.93 4.98 -15.92
CA SER A 310 -39.58 6.03 -14.95
C SER A 310 -39.50 5.46 -13.53
N ILE A 311 -38.50 5.88 -12.76
CA ILE A 311 -38.19 5.36 -11.43
C ILE A 311 -38.36 6.48 -10.40
N GLN A 312 -39.41 6.39 -9.58
CA GLN A 312 -39.75 7.41 -8.57
C GLN A 312 -39.91 6.87 -7.16
N THR A 313 -39.79 5.55 -6.98
CA THR A 313 -39.95 4.89 -5.68
C THR A 313 -39.00 3.72 -5.52
N SER A 314 -38.82 3.23 -4.28
CA SER A 314 -38.07 2.01 -4.03
C SER A 314 -38.66 0.80 -4.76
N SER A 315 -39.99 0.73 -4.88
CA SER A 315 -40.66 -0.34 -5.63
C SER A 315 -40.33 -0.28 -7.12
N ASP A 316 -40.20 0.93 -7.67
CA ASP A 316 -39.79 1.12 -9.07
C ASP A 316 -38.35 0.66 -9.30
N MET A 317 -37.45 0.92 -8.35
CA MET A 317 -36.07 0.41 -8.40
C MET A 317 -36.04 -1.12 -8.38
N GLU A 318 -36.90 -1.77 -7.59
CA GLU A 318 -36.97 -3.22 -7.56
C GLU A 318 -37.43 -3.80 -8.89
N GLU A 319 -38.47 -3.22 -9.49
CA GLU A 319 -38.99 -3.65 -10.80
C GLU A 319 -37.99 -3.38 -11.92
N ALA A 320 -37.33 -2.22 -11.91
CA ALA A 320 -36.28 -1.90 -12.87
C ALA A 320 -35.10 -2.87 -12.78
N GLY A 321 -34.63 -3.21 -11.57
CA GLY A 321 -33.56 -4.18 -11.37
C GLY A 321 -33.91 -5.57 -11.89
N LYS A 322 -35.14 -6.00 -11.64
CA LYS A 322 -35.67 -7.25 -12.20
C LYS A 322 -35.71 -7.22 -13.73
N MET A 323 -36.27 -6.16 -14.32
CA MET A 323 -36.40 -6.03 -15.78
C MET A 323 -35.04 -6.05 -16.48
N ILE A 324 -34.06 -5.31 -15.94
CA ILE A 324 -32.69 -5.28 -16.50
C ILE A 324 -32.06 -6.68 -16.40
N TYR A 325 -32.18 -7.35 -15.25
CA TYR A 325 -31.67 -8.71 -15.09
C TYR A 325 -32.34 -9.70 -16.06
N GLU A 326 -33.66 -9.65 -16.23
CA GLU A 326 -34.39 -10.53 -17.15
C GLU A 326 -34.04 -10.26 -18.62
N THR A 327 -33.73 -9.02 -18.96
CA THR A 327 -33.39 -8.61 -20.34
C THR A 327 -31.95 -8.99 -20.71
N PHE A 328 -31.00 -8.76 -19.80
CA PHE A 328 -29.58 -8.90 -20.11
C PHE A 328 -28.90 -10.09 -19.43
N HIS A 329 -29.58 -10.78 -18.50
CA HIS A 329 -29.03 -11.86 -17.69
C HIS A 329 -27.75 -11.49 -16.93
N CYS A 330 -27.63 -10.23 -16.53
CA CYS A 330 -26.50 -9.69 -15.79
C CYS A 330 -26.97 -9.16 -14.42
N ALA A 331 -26.17 -9.35 -13.37
CA ALA A 331 -26.46 -8.74 -12.08
C ALA A 331 -26.48 -7.21 -12.18
N VAL A 332 -27.33 -6.55 -11.39
CA VAL A 332 -27.54 -5.11 -11.44
C VAL A 332 -27.54 -4.53 -10.04
N LEU A 333 -26.65 -3.57 -9.79
CA LEU A 333 -26.71 -2.70 -8.63
C LEU A 333 -27.23 -1.32 -9.05
N LEU A 334 -28.52 -1.06 -8.83
CA LEU A 334 -29.11 0.25 -9.03
C LEU A 334 -28.70 1.19 -7.90
N LYS A 335 -27.98 2.27 -8.26
CA LYS A 335 -27.53 3.29 -7.33
C LYS A 335 -28.66 4.28 -7.06
N GLY A 336 -29.15 4.36 -5.82
CA GLY A 336 -30.31 5.22 -5.48
C GLY A 336 -30.02 6.72 -5.47
N GLY A 337 -28.74 7.11 -5.37
CA GLY A 337 -28.31 8.50 -5.45
C GLY A 337 -28.91 9.42 -4.37
N HIS A 338 -28.93 10.73 -4.65
CA HIS A 338 -29.29 11.78 -3.70
C HIS A 338 -30.79 12.03 -3.52
N SER A 339 -31.64 11.55 -4.45
CA SER A 339 -33.01 12.10 -4.59
C SER A 339 -34.12 11.23 -4.04
N LEU A 340 -33.91 9.92 -3.87
CA LEU A 340 -35.01 8.98 -3.65
C LEU A 340 -34.92 8.13 -2.38
N ASN A 341 -33.72 7.82 -1.84
CA ASN A 341 -33.58 6.77 -0.83
C ASN A 341 -32.31 6.88 0.07
N ASP A 342 -31.91 8.07 0.54
CA ASP A 342 -30.77 8.22 1.49
C ASP A 342 -29.46 7.50 1.06
N ALA A 343 -29.19 7.43 -0.25
CA ALA A 343 -28.06 6.69 -0.84
C ALA A 343 -28.11 5.16 -0.65
N ASN A 344 -29.30 4.57 -0.51
CA ASN A 344 -29.50 3.12 -0.57
C ASN A 344 -29.35 2.62 -2.01
N ASP A 345 -28.71 1.47 -2.17
CA ASP A 345 -28.54 0.82 -3.48
C ASP A 345 -29.27 -0.52 -3.48
N PHE A 346 -29.81 -0.91 -4.62
CA PHE A 346 -30.57 -2.13 -4.78
C PHE A 346 -29.87 -3.10 -5.72
N LEU A 347 -29.59 -4.31 -5.25
CA LEU A 347 -28.98 -5.38 -6.02
C LEU A 347 -30.05 -6.40 -6.44
N TYR A 348 -30.05 -6.76 -7.72
CA TYR A 348 -30.81 -7.89 -8.26
C TYR A 348 -29.87 -8.81 -9.05
N TRP A 349 -29.90 -10.12 -8.76
CA TRP A 349 -29.07 -11.12 -9.43
C TRP A 349 -29.65 -12.54 -9.32
N GLU A 350 -28.94 -13.54 -9.84
CA GLU A 350 -29.41 -14.93 -9.90
C GLU A 350 -29.86 -15.52 -8.55
N ASN A 351 -29.18 -15.18 -7.44
CA ASN A 351 -29.52 -15.74 -6.13
C ASN A 351 -30.52 -14.89 -5.33
N GLY A 352 -31.06 -13.81 -5.92
CA GLY A 352 -32.12 -13.01 -5.31
C GLY A 352 -31.92 -11.51 -5.41
N LYS A 353 -32.40 -10.81 -4.37
CA LYS A 353 -32.37 -9.35 -4.27
C LYS A 353 -31.96 -8.88 -2.89
N GLU A 354 -31.24 -7.77 -2.82
CA GLU A 354 -30.72 -7.23 -1.56
C GLU A 354 -30.65 -5.70 -1.61
N TRP A 355 -31.02 -5.07 -0.49
CA TRP A 355 -30.87 -3.63 -0.29
C TRP A 355 -29.61 -3.36 0.52
N PHE A 356 -28.79 -2.45 0.04
CA PHE A 356 -27.60 -1.98 0.74
C PHE A 356 -27.82 -0.56 1.25
N GLU A 357 -28.01 -0.43 2.55
CA GLU A 357 -28.27 0.85 3.18
C GLU A 357 -27.04 1.78 3.10
N GLY A 358 -27.29 3.05 2.78
CA GLY A 358 -26.31 4.12 2.80
C GLY A 358 -26.72 5.19 3.80
N LYS A 359 -25.78 6.06 4.17
CA LYS A 359 -26.12 7.34 4.79
C LYS A 359 -25.70 8.44 3.85
N HIS A 360 -26.58 9.42 3.66
CA HIS A 360 -26.20 10.60 2.91
C HIS A 360 -25.13 11.38 3.67
N ILE A 361 -23.98 11.59 3.03
CA ILE A 361 -22.89 12.41 3.55
C ILE A 361 -22.96 13.75 2.83
N MET A 362 -23.17 14.83 3.60
CA MET A 362 -23.19 16.19 3.09
C MET A 362 -21.78 16.63 2.69
N ASN A 363 -21.37 16.29 1.47
CA ASN A 363 -20.09 16.64 0.90
C ASN A 363 -20.32 17.22 -0.52
N PRO A 364 -19.89 18.46 -0.82
CA PRO A 364 -19.99 19.03 -2.17
C PRO A 364 -19.01 18.40 -3.18
N ASN A 365 -17.98 17.71 -2.69
CA ASN A 365 -16.93 17.05 -3.45
C ASN A 365 -17.31 15.59 -3.71
N THR A 366 -18.13 15.39 -4.74
CA THR A 366 -18.68 14.09 -5.15
C THR A 366 -18.17 13.63 -6.51
N HIS A 367 -17.14 14.30 -7.03
CA HIS A 367 -16.55 13.93 -8.31
C HIS A 367 -15.89 12.55 -8.19
N GLY A 368 -16.29 11.63 -9.08
CA GLY A 368 -15.77 10.26 -9.11
C GLY A 368 -16.45 9.25 -8.18
N THR A 369 -17.60 9.55 -7.56
CA THR A 369 -18.34 8.61 -6.68
C THR A 369 -18.66 7.30 -7.39
N GLY A 370 -19.21 7.34 -8.61
CA GLY A 370 -19.54 6.15 -9.39
C GLY A 370 -18.31 5.28 -9.72
N CYS A 371 -17.25 5.90 -10.23
CA CYS A 371 -16.00 5.22 -10.56
C CYS A 371 -15.36 4.56 -9.34
N THR A 372 -15.40 5.25 -8.20
CA THR A 372 -14.86 4.75 -6.93
C THR A 372 -15.65 3.54 -6.42
N LEU A 373 -16.99 3.59 -6.49
CA LEU A 373 -17.83 2.46 -6.08
C LEU A 373 -17.56 1.21 -6.94
N SER A 374 -17.64 1.35 -8.26
CA SER A 374 -17.44 0.23 -9.20
C SER A 374 -16.02 -0.34 -9.11
N SER A 375 -15.00 0.50 -8.95
CA SER A 375 -13.62 0.04 -8.75
C SER A 375 -13.39 -0.67 -7.41
N ALA A 376 -14.08 -0.25 -6.34
CA ALA A 376 -14.03 -0.95 -5.07
C ALA A 376 -14.75 -2.32 -5.14
N ILE A 377 -15.86 -2.42 -5.89
CA ILE A 377 -16.53 -3.71 -6.16
C ILE A 377 -15.57 -4.64 -6.92
N ALA A 378 -14.99 -4.19 -8.03
CA ALA A 378 -14.04 -4.97 -8.83
C ALA A 378 -12.85 -5.44 -7.99
N SER A 379 -12.32 -4.57 -7.13
CA SER A 379 -11.22 -4.92 -6.22
C SER A 379 -11.59 -6.04 -5.23
N ASN A 380 -12.82 -6.05 -4.71
CA ASN A 380 -13.27 -7.08 -3.77
C ASN A 380 -13.63 -8.40 -4.49
N LEU A 381 -14.20 -8.34 -5.69
CA LEU A 381 -14.38 -9.53 -6.54
C LEU A 381 -13.04 -10.16 -6.93
N ALA A 382 -12.02 -9.35 -7.27
CA ALA A 382 -10.67 -9.83 -7.53
C ALA A 382 -10.09 -10.62 -6.34
N LYS A 383 -10.46 -10.23 -5.12
CA LYS A 383 -10.09 -10.89 -3.85
C LYS A 383 -10.88 -12.16 -3.56
N GLY A 384 -11.92 -12.45 -4.35
CA GLY A 384 -12.75 -13.65 -4.22
C GLY A 384 -13.86 -13.52 -3.18
N PHE A 385 -14.20 -12.29 -2.78
CA PHE A 385 -15.41 -12.05 -1.98
C PHE A 385 -16.66 -12.30 -2.84
N SER A 386 -17.77 -12.65 -2.19
CA SER A 386 -19.05 -12.79 -2.88
C SER A 386 -19.51 -11.44 -3.47
N LEU A 387 -20.46 -11.47 -4.39
CA LEU A 387 -21.00 -10.24 -4.97
C LEU A 387 -21.63 -9.32 -3.91
N PRO A 388 -22.53 -9.78 -3.01
CA PRO A 388 -23.05 -8.96 -1.92
C PRO A 388 -21.98 -8.39 -0.99
N GLU A 389 -21.03 -9.23 -0.58
CA GLU A 389 -19.95 -8.78 0.32
C GLU A 389 -19.04 -7.75 -0.38
N SER A 390 -18.79 -7.90 -1.67
CA SER A 390 -18.01 -6.94 -2.45
C SER A 390 -18.69 -5.57 -2.51
N ILE A 391 -20.01 -5.54 -2.65
CA ILE A 391 -20.82 -4.31 -2.66
C ILE A 391 -20.85 -3.67 -1.28
N GLU A 392 -21.10 -4.44 -0.21
CA GLU A 392 -21.09 -3.93 1.16
C GLU A 392 -19.73 -3.31 1.54
N ARG A 393 -18.63 -3.97 1.16
CA ARG A 393 -17.27 -3.45 1.37
C ARG A 393 -17.03 -2.16 0.57
N ALA A 394 -17.49 -2.11 -0.68
CA ALA A 394 -17.36 -0.92 -1.52
C ALA A 394 -18.14 0.27 -0.95
N LYS A 395 -19.37 0.07 -0.46
CA LYS A 395 -20.17 1.11 0.20
C LYS A 395 -19.54 1.66 1.47
N ARG A 396 -18.93 0.79 2.29
CA ARG A 396 -18.18 1.23 3.48
C ARG A 396 -16.97 2.07 3.12
N TYR A 397 -16.21 1.64 2.11
CA TYR A 397 -15.04 2.36 1.64
C TYR A 397 -15.40 3.76 1.09
N ILE A 398 -16.40 3.84 0.20
CA ILE A 398 -16.80 5.14 -0.38
C ILE A 398 -17.36 6.10 0.67
N SER A 399 -18.08 5.58 1.68
CA SER A 399 -18.56 6.39 2.80
C SER A 399 -17.40 7.01 3.59
N GLY A 400 -16.33 6.25 3.83
CA GLY A 400 -15.12 6.78 4.48
C GLY A 400 -14.40 7.82 3.61
N ALA A 401 -14.27 7.57 2.31
CA ALA A 401 -13.64 8.50 1.36
C ALA A 401 -14.39 9.83 1.25
N LEU A 402 -15.73 9.79 1.28
CA LEU A 402 -16.58 10.99 1.34
C LEU A 402 -16.49 11.68 2.71
N GLY A 403 -16.48 10.92 3.81
CA GLY A 403 -16.42 11.45 5.18
C GLY A 403 -15.09 12.11 5.54
N ALA A 404 -14.03 11.84 4.78
CA ALA A 404 -12.72 12.47 4.93
C ALA A 404 -12.66 13.92 4.42
N MET A 405 -13.71 14.40 3.73
CA MET A 405 -13.92 15.82 3.38
C MET A 405 -12.72 16.50 2.71
N LEU A 406 -12.03 15.80 1.79
CA LEU A 406 -10.99 16.40 0.97
C LEU A 406 -11.59 17.56 0.15
N ASP A 407 -10.95 18.72 0.20
CA ASP A 407 -11.43 19.93 -0.45
C ASP A 407 -10.35 20.53 -1.36
N LEU A 408 -10.38 20.10 -2.62
CA LEU A 408 -9.42 20.51 -3.64
C LEU A 408 -10.15 21.07 -4.87
N GLY A 409 -9.58 22.12 -5.46
CA GLY A 409 -10.10 22.74 -6.67
C GLY A 409 -11.09 23.88 -6.40
N LYS A 410 -11.85 24.25 -7.42
CA LYS A 410 -12.79 25.40 -7.41
C LYS A 410 -14.23 25.03 -7.75
N GLY A 411 -14.49 23.74 -8.00
CA GLY A 411 -15.81 23.22 -8.38
C GLY A 411 -16.14 21.98 -7.56
N SER A 412 -16.71 20.93 -8.17
CA SER A 412 -16.90 19.67 -7.44
C SER A 412 -15.55 18.94 -7.34
N GLY A 413 -14.98 18.94 -6.14
CA GLY A 413 -13.70 18.33 -5.84
C GLY A 413 -13.75 16.81 -5.77
N PRO A 414 -12.58 16.16 -5.70
CA PRO A 414 -12.45 14.72 -5.54
C PRO A 414 -12.69 14.28 -4.09
N MET A 415 -13.00 13.00 -3.91
CA MET A 415 -13.00 12.35 -2.59
C MET A 415 -11.58 11.99 -2.14
N ASN A 416 -11.39 11.72 -0.83
CA ASN A 416 -10.12 11.21 -0.34
C ASN A 416 -10.02 9.69 -0.52
N HIS A 417 -9.51 9.20 -1.65
CA HIS A 417 -9.30 7.76 -1.86
C HIS A 417 -8.29 7.14 -0.88
N ALA A 418 -7.37 7.94 -0.33
CA ALA A 418 -6.31 7.46 0.56
C ALA A 418 -6.65 7.58 2.05
N PHE A 419 -7.90 7.88 2.42
CA PHE A 419 -8.30 8.17 3.81
C PHE A 419 -7.94 7.06 4.83
N ALA A 420 -7.79 5.82 4.36
CA ALA A 420 -7.48 4.65 5.20
C ALA A 420 -6.03 4.14 5.00
N ILE A 421 -5.16 4.92 4.35
CA ILE A 421 -3.75 4.57 4.15
C ILE A 421 -2.90 5.32 5.20
N GLU A 422 -2.32 4.57 6.14
CA GLU A 422 -1.44 5.10 7.17
C GLU A 422 -0.07 4.41 7.11
N ASN A 423 1.01 5.16 6.89
CA ASN A 423 2.39 4.67 6.98
C ASN A 423 3.40 5.82 7.17
N GLU A 424 4.68 5.50 7.35
CA GLU A 424 5.73 6.51 7.57
C GLU A 424 5.88 7.51 6.39
N PHE A 425 5.49 7.12 5.18
CA PHE A 425 5.56 7.96 3.99
C PHE A 425 4.34 8.88 3.81
N THR A 426 3.29 8.71 4.61
CA THR A 426 2.12 9.61 4.62
C THR A 426 2.26 10.72 5.67
N VAL A 427 3.37 10.76 6.41
CA VAL A 427 3.64 11.81 7.41
C VAL A 427 4.05 13.10 6.70
N GLU A 428 3.30 14.17 6.93
CA GLU A 428 3.65 15.49 6.42
C GLU A 428 4.77 16.12 7.26
N LYS A 429 5.65 16.90 6.61
CA LYS A 429 6.59 17.74 7.34
C LYS A 429 5.79 18.82 8.06
N GLU A 430 5.95 18.93 9.38
CA GLU A 430 5.38 20.05 10.14
C GLU A 430 5.77 21.37 9.47
N ALA A 431 4.76 22.21 9.20
CA ALA A 431 5.00 23.53 8.64
C ALA A 431 5.65 24.43 9.70
N ASP A 432 6.79 25.04 9.35
CA ASP A 432 7.47 26.05 10.19
C ASP A 432 6.63 27.32 10.39
#